data_AF-A0A510G7Z3-F1
#
_entry.id   AF-A0A510G7Z3-F1
#
_cell.length_a   1.000
_cell.length_b   1.000
_cell.length_c   1.000
_cell.angle_alpha   90.00
_cell.angle_beta   90.00
_cell.angle_gamma   90.00
#
_symmetry.space_group_name_H-M   'P 1'
#
loop_
_entity.id
_entity.type
_entity.pdbx_description
1 polymer ?
#
loop_
_entity_poly.entity_id
_entity_poly.type
_entity_poly.pdbx_seq_one_letter_code
_entity_poly.pdbx_strand_id
1 'polypeptide(L)'
;MNKIYPSAEAALEGLLYDGMTIMSGGFGLCGIPENLINALLKSNVQNLTIISNNCGVDNFGLGLLLQTKQIKKMISSYVGENKIFEQQYLDKVLELELNPQ
;
A
#
# COMPACT_ATOMS: atom_id res chain seq x y z
N MET A 1 -15.87 -22.76 10.88
CA MET A 1 -15.66 -21.37 10.41
C MET A 1 -15.09 -21.44 9.00
N ASN A 2 -15.83 -20.95 8.00
CA ASN A 2 -15.30 -20.84 6.63
C ASN A 2 -14.55 -19.50 6.50
N LYS A 3 -13.32 -19.53 6.00
CA LYS A 3 -12.46 -18.33 5.82
C LYS A 3 -12.20 -18.04 4.33
N ILE A 4 -12.91 -18.72 3.45
CA ILE A 4 -12.81 -18.55 2.00
C ILE A 4 -13.85 -17.52 1.57
N TYR A 5 -13.40 -16.46 0.92
CA TYR A 5 -14.23 -15.40 0.38
C TYR A 5 -14.30 -15.49 -1.15
N PRO A 6 -15.43 -15.09 -1.78
CA PRO A 6 -15.60 -15.19 -3.23
C PRO A 6 -14.78 -14.17 -4.02
N SER A 7 -14.31 -13.08 -3.39
CA SER A 7 -13.43 -12.09 -4.00
C SER A 7 -12.58 -11.37 -2.93
N ALA A 8 -11.60 -10.59 -3.38
CA ALA A 8 -10.79 -9.75 -2.51
C ALA A 8 -11.61 -8.60 -1.88
N GLU A 9 -12.54 -8.03 -2.65
CA GLU A 9 -13.47 -7.00 -2.14
C GLU A 9 -14.35 -7.56 -1.03
N ALA A 10 -14.94 -8.76 -1.22
CA ALA A 10 -15.74 -9.42 -0.18
C ALA A 10 -14.90 -9.77 1.07
N ALA A 11 -13.61 -10.05 0.90
CA ALA A 11 -12.71 -10.32 2.01
C ALA A 11 -12.37 -9.07 2.84
N LEU A 12 -12.48 -7.87 2.25
CA LEU A 12 -12.17 -6.58 2.90
C LEU A 12 -13.42 -5.77 3.28
N GLU A 13 -14.61 -6.22 2.89
CA GLU A 13 -15.88 -5.54 3.15
C GLU A 13 -16.10 -5.30 4.64
N GLY A 14 -16.37 -4.04 5.01
CA GLY A 14 -16.58 -3.64 6.40
C GLY A 14 -15.34 -3.60 7.29
N LEU A 15 -14.15 -3.94 6.76
CA LEU A 15 -12.90 -3.93 7.52
C LEU A 15 -12.09 -2.64 7.32
N LEU A 16 -12.19 -2.03 6.14
CA LEU A 16 -11.37 -0.88 5.76
C LEU A 16 -11.95 0.44 6.29
N TYR A 17 -11.06 1.33 6.73
CA TYR A 17 -11.41 2.67 7.19
C TYR A 17 -10.23 3.64 6.99
N ASP A 18 -10.51 4.94 6.94
CA ASP A 18 -9.48 5.98 6.80
C ASP A 18 -8.52 6.00 7.99
N GLY A 19 -7.22 6.17 7.72
CA GLY A 19 -6.21 6.17 8.78
C GLY A 19 -5.79 4.79 9.27
N MET A 20 -6.26 3.70 8.62
CA MET A 20 -5.87 2.34 8.95
C MET A 20 -4.37 2.09 8.73
N THR A 21 -3.77 1.32 9.62
CA THR A 21 -2.41 0.77 9.45
C THR A 21 -2.49 -0.63 8.85
N ILE A 22 -1.81 -0.86 7.73
CA ILE A 22 -1.83 -2.13 7.01
C ILE A 22 -0.40 -2.63 6.81
N MET A 23 -0.15 -3.89 7.16
CA MET A 23 1.07 -4.61 6.77
C MET A 23 0.84 -5.31 5.43
N SER A 24 1.74 -5.09 4.47
CA SER A 24 1.70 -5.75 3.16
C SER A 24 2.98 -6.53 2.92
N GLY A 25 2.82 -7.83 2.62
CA GLY A 25 3.94 -8.69 2.21
C GLY A 25 4.45 -8.37 0.81
N GLY A 26 5.65 -8.89 0.52
CA GLY A 26 6.30 -8.82 -0.78
C GLY A 26 7.74 -8.30 -0.71
N PHE A 27 8.55 -8.68 -1.70
CA PHE A 27 9.89 -8.14 -1.92
C PHE A 27 10.00 -7.65 -3.38
N GLY A 28 9.98 -6.33 -3.54
CA GLY A 28 9.82 -5.73 -4.86
C GLY A 28 8.43 -6.05 -5.37
N LEU A 29 8.35 -6.78 -6.48
CA LEU A 29 7.09 -7.24 -7.06
C LEU A 29 6.82 -8.73 -6.81
N CYS A 30 7.70 -9.42 -6.09
CA CYS A 30 7.55 -10.84 -5.79
C CYS A 30 6.76 -11.03 -4.49
N GLY A 31 5.73 -11.88 -4.51
CA GLY A 31 4.95 -12.25 -3.32
C GLY A 31 4.02 -11.14 -2.80
N ILE A 32 3.67 -10.17 -3.63
CA ILE A 32 2.73 -9.10 -3.28
C ILE A 32 1.27 -9.60 -3.37
N PRO A 33 0.36 -9.12 -2.51
CA PRO A 33 -1.04 -9.53 -2.53
C PRO A 33 -1.86 -8.73 -3.56
N GLU A 34 -1.59 -8.90 -4.85
CA GLU A 34 -2.12 -8.08 -5.96
C GLU A 34 -3.64 -7.87 -5.93
N ASN A 35 -4.41 -8.94 -5.71
CA ASN A 35 -5.87 -8.85 -5.67
C ASN A 35 -6.38 -8.01 -4.50
N LEU A 36 -5.73 -8.11 -3.33
CA LEU A 36 -6.09 -7.32 -2.15
C LEU A 36 -5.66 -5.86 -2.32
N ILE A 37 -4.51 -5.60 -2.95
CA ILE A 37 -4.07 -4.24 -3.28
C ILE A 37 -5.08 -3.57 -4.22
N ASN A 38 -5.55 -4.29 -5.25
CA ASN A 38 -6.57 -3.77 -6.16
C ASN A 38 -7.92 -3.53 -5.46
N ALA A 39 -8.33 -4.40 -4.54
CA ALA A 39 -9.54 -4.18 -3.74
C ALA A 39 -9.39 -2.95 -2.81
N LEU A 40 -8.23 -2.78 -2.18
CA LEU A 40 -7.90 -1.63 -1.34
C LEU A 40 -7.89 -0.32 -2.16
N LEU A 41 -7.33 -0.34 -3.37
CA LEU A 41 -7.37 0.78 -4.32
C LEU A 41 -8.82 1.19 -4.63
N LYS A 42 -9.69 0.22 -4.97
CA LYS A 42 -11.11 0.48 -5.28
C LYS A 42 -11.91 1.01 -4.08
N SER A 43 -11.52 0.65 -2.86
CA SER A 43 -12.21 1.09 -1.65
C SER A 43 -12.09 2.60 -1.40
N ASN A 44 -11.11 3.27 -2.02
CA ASN A 44 -10.81 4.70 -1.87
C ASN A 44 -10.56 5.18 -0.43
N VAL A 45 -10.32 4.28 0.54
CA VAL A 45 -9.94 4.70 1.89
C VAL A 45 -8.62 5.48 1.86
N GLN A 46 -8.55 6.52 2.67
CA GLN A 46 -7.51 7.53 2.64
C GLN A 46 -6.64 7.48 3.90
N ASN A 47 -5.53 8.22 3.85
CA ASN A 47 -4.64 8.44 4.99
C ASN A 47 -4.00 7.17 5.57
N LEU A 48 -3.79 6.14 4.74
CA LEU A 48 -3.25 4.86 5.18
C LEU A 48 -1.80 4.99 5.69
N THR A 49 -1.49 4.21 6.73
CA THR A 49 -0.11 3.89 7.09
C THR A 49 0.22 2.49 6.59
N ILE A 50 1.17 2.37 5.68
CA ILE A 50 1.55 1.08 5.11
C ILE A 50 2.92 0.66 5.63
N ILE A 51 2.99 -0.56 6.14
CA ILE A 51 4.23 -1.23 6.53
C ILE A 51 4.54 -2.27 5.46
N SER A 52 5.63 -2.06 4.72
CA SER A 52 6.08 -3.01 3.70
C SER A 52 7.54 -2.77 3.37
N ASN A 53 8.24 -3.82 2.92
CA ASN A 53 9.64 -3.72 2.51
C ASN A 53 9.88 -2.56 1.52
N ASN A 54 9.00 -2.46 0.51
CA ASN A 54 8.96 -1.34 -0.44
C ASN A 54 7.53 -1.08 -0.91
N CYS A 55 7.34 -0.02 -1.71
CA CYS A 55 6.04 0.36 -2.24
C CYS A 55 5.77 -0.20 -3.65
N GLY A 56 6.59 -1.11 -4.18
CA GLY A 56 6.52 -1.48 -5.60
C GLY A 56 6.88 -0.31 -6.53
N VAL A 57 6.38 -0.36 -7.76
CA VAL A 57 6.71 0.62 -8.83
C VAL A 57 5.48 1.43 -9.22
N ASP A 58 5.65 2.52 -9.98
CA ASP A 58 4.58 3.49 -10.27
C ASP A 58 3.24 2.84 -10.66
N ASN A 59 3.25 1.80 -11.51
CA ASN A 59 2.03 1.16 -12.04
C ASN A 59 1.77 -0.26 -11.52
N PHE A 60 2.43 -0.70 -10.44
CA PHE A 60 2.25 -2.07 -9.94
C PHE A 60 2.56 -2.22 -8.45
N GLY A 61 1.80 -3.08 -7.77
CA GLY A 61 1.88 -3.21 -6.31
C GLY A 61 1.30 -1.99 -5.58
N LEU A 62 1.88 -1.64 -4.44
CA LEU A 62 1.40 -0.54 -3.59
C LEU A 62 1.54 0.84 -4.26
N GLY A 63 2.38 0.97 -5.30
CA GLY A 63 2.58 2.21 -6.04
C GLY A 63 1.29 2.73 -6.68
N LEU A 64 0.33 1.84 -6.98
CA LEU A 64 -1.02 2.21 -7.42
C LEU A 64 -1.73 3.11 -6.40
N LEU A 65 -1.55 2.87 -5.10
CA LEU A 65 -2.16 3.65 -4.03
C LEU A 65 -1.48 5.02 -3.83
N LEU A 66 -0.22 5.17 -4.28
CA LEU A 66 0.44 6.48 -4.31
C LEU A 66 -0.19 7.37 -5.38
N GLN A 67 -0.56 6.82 -6.54
CA GLN A 67 -1.22 7.58 -7.61
C GLN A 67 -2.53 8.22 -7.13
N THR A 68 -3.30 7.49 -6.31
CA THR A 68 -4.56 7.95 -5.72
C THR A 68 -4.39 8.68 -4.39
N LYS A 69 -3.15 8.88 -3.93
CA LYS A 69 -2.79 9.53 -2.65
C LYS A 69 -3.45 8.89 -1.42
N GLN A 70 -3.76 7.59 -1.50
CA GLN A 70 -4.38 6.86 -0.40
C GLN A 70 -3.41 6.61 0.76
N ILE A 71 -2.10 6.63 0.50
CA ILE A 71 -1.06 6.41 1.50
C ILE A 71 -0.59 7.76 2.06
N LYS A 72 -0.71 7.94 3.37
CA LYS A 72 -0.14 9.07 4.11
C LYS A 72 1.25 8.78 4.64
N LYS A 73 1.51 7.55 5.10
CA LYS A 73 2.81 7.15 5.67
C LYS A 73 3.26 5.79 5.16
N MET A 74 4.53 5.70 4.80
CA MET A 74 5.22 4.44 4.52
C MET A 74 6.24 4.15 5.62
N ILE A 75 6.22 2.93 6.12
CA ILE A 75 7.26 2.36 6.98
C ILE A 75 7.93 1.26 6.15
N SER A 76 9.16 1.51 5.71
CA SER A 76 9.82 0.70 4.67
C SER A 76 11.32 0.58 4.87
N SER A 77 11.93 -0.40 4.21
CA SER A 77 13.38 -0.57 4.21
C SER A 77 14.05 -0.09 2.92
N TYR A 78 13.27 -0.03 1.83
CA TYR A 78 13.72 0.44 0.53
C TYR A 78 12.59 1.12 -0.23
N VAL A 79 12.87 2.24 -0.91
CA VAL A 79 11.87 3.05 -1.62
C VAL A 79 12.23 3.31 -3.08
N GLY A 80 13.29 2.67 -3.60
CA GLY A 80 13.79 2.95 -4.95
C GLY A 80 12.83 2.53 -6.07
N GLU A 81 13.08 3.09 -7.26
CA GLU A 81 12.35 2.83 -8.51
C GLU A 81 10.88 3.32 -8.55
N ASN A 82 10.54 4.37 -7.78
CA ASN A 82 9.21 4.97 -7.79
C ASN A 82 9.28 6.50 -7.77
N LYS A 83 9.07 7.13 -8.93
CA LYS A 83 9.22 8.59 -9.08
C LYS A 83 8.12 9.34 -8.33
N ILE A 84 6.92 8.78 -8.29
CA ILE A 84 5.78 9.37 -7.59
C ILE A 84 6.05 9.37 -6.09
N PHE A 85 6.61 8.29 -5.56
CA PHE A 85 7.02 8.19 -4.17
C PHE A 85 8.01 9.30 -3.82
N GLU A 86 9.12 9.39 -4.57
CA GLU A 86 10.18 10.37 -4.31
C GLU A 86 9.60 11.79 -4.33
N GLN A 87 8.80 12.11 -5.35
CA GLN A 87 8.15 13.42 -5.48
C GLN A 87 7.23 13.71 -4.29
N GLN A 88 6.35 12.76 -3.91
CA GLN A 88 5.40 12.97 -2.80
C GLN A 88 6.11 13.11 -1.46
N TYR A 89 7.21 12.40 -1.24
CA TYR A 89 8.04 12.56 -0.04
C TYR A 89 8.68 13.95 0.01
N LEU A 90 9.31 14.39 -1.09
CA LEU A 90 9.94 15.71 -1.19
C LEU A 90 8.93 16.86 -1.03
N ASP A 91 7.71 16.67 -1.54
CA ASP A 91 6.59 17.61 -1.41
C ASP A 91 5.91 17.57 -0.04
N LYS A 92 6.35 16.70 0.88
CA LYS A 92 5.76 16.48 2.21
C LYS A 92 4.29 16.03 2.17
N VAL A 93 3.88 15.41 1.06
CA VAL A 93 2.58 14.75 0.89
C VAL A 93 2.60 13.36 1.52
N LEU A 94 3.75 12.66 1.43
CA LEU A 94 3.96 11.32 1.96
C LEU A 94 4.99 11.36 3.10
N GLU A 95 4.64 10.82 4.26
CA GLU A 95 5.57 10.56 5.36
C GLU A 95 6.34 9.26 5.11
N LEU A 96 7.63 9.24 5.43
CA LEU A 96 8.49 8.07 5.32
C LEU A 96 9.25 7.81 6.62
N GLU A 97 9.18 6.58 7.09
CA GLU A 97 10.05 6.03 8.13
C GLU A 97 10.89 4.90 7.55
N LEU A 98 12.18 5.16 7.33
CA LEU A 98 13.13 4.15 6.84
C LEU A 98 13.68 3.31 7.98
N ASN A 99 13.57 1.99 7.83
CA ASN A 99 14.04 0.99 8.79
C ASN A 99 14.99 0.00 8.11
N PRO A 100 16.11 -0.40 8.73
CA PRO A 100 16.92 -1.50 8.22
C PRO A 100 16.08 -2.76 8.00
N GLN A 101 16.32 -3.48 6.89
CA GLN A 101 15.62 -4.73 6.57
C GLN A 101 15.97 -5.85 7.57
#